data_AF-A0A0T5ZQ84-F1
#
_entry.id   AF-A0A0T5ZQ84-F1
#
_cell.length_a   1.000
_cell.length_b   1.000
_cell.length_c   1.000
_cell.angle_alpha   90.00
_cell.angle_beta   90.00
_cell.angle_gamma   90.00
#
_symmetry.space_group_name_H-M   'P 1'
#
loop_
_entity.id
_entity.type
_entity.pdbx_description
1 polymer ?
#
loop_
_entity_poly.entity_id
_entity_poly.type
_entity_poly.pdbx_seq_one_letter_code
_entity_poly.pdbx_strand_id
1 'polypeptide(L)'
;MKKVFMTLLASVMLVGIMVFPTTTFAEPGSKIINKRLYRQKGRIFHGINNGSLTRREARRLGAEQAKIRVDKFYAKHNDGHIGPREFIYLKPRA
;
A
#
# COMPACT_ATOMS: atom_id res chain seq x y z
N MET A 1 16.85 56.94 6.20
CA MET A 1 17.19 55.76 5.38
C MET A 1 17.78 54.59 6.19
N LYS A 2 18.67 54.81 7.17
CA LYS A 2 19.22 53.73 8.03
C LYS A 2 18.17 52.98 8.87
N LYS A 3 17.14 53.68 9.38
CA LYS A 3 16.08 53.08 10.21
C LYS A 3 15.08 52.22 9.43
N VAL A 4 14.79 52.58 8.17
CA VAL A 4 13.87 51.86 7.27
C VAL A 4 14.51 50.56 6.75
N PHE A 5 15.83 50.58 6.54
CA PHE A 5 16.62 49.40 6.19
C PHE A 5 16.71 48.40 7.34
N MET A 6 16.75 48.88 8.59
CA MET A 6 16.78 48.06 9.80
C MET A 6 15.42 47.40 10.10
N THR A 7 14.30 48.09 9.79
CA THR A 7 12.95 47.50 9.90
C THR A 7 12.66 46.46 8.81
N LEU A 8 13.24 46.61 7.60
CA LEU A 8 13.15 45.62 6.53
C LEU A 8 13.99 44.36 6.80
N LEU A 9 15.14 44.50 7.47
CA LEU A 9 15.95 43.37 7.93
C LEU A 9 15.29 42.59 9.08
N ALA A 10 14.48 43.25 9.92
CA ALA A 10 13.74 42.61 11.01
C ALA A 10 12.46 41.89 10.54
N SER A 11 11.86 42.27 9.41
CA SER A 11 10.65 41.63 8.88
C SER A 11 10.88 40.31 8.11
N VAL A 12 12.14 39.97 7.78
CA VAL A 12 12.49 38.70 7.10
C VAL A 12 12.65 37.54 8.10
N MET A 13 12.77 37.83 9.40
CA MET A 13 12.94 36.84 10.47
C MET A 13 11.63 36.39 11.14
N LEU A 14 10.47 36.62 10.50
CA LEU A 14 9.15 36.22 11.03
C LEU A 14 8.30 35.44 10.01
N VAL A 15 8.91 34.89 8.97
CA VAL A 15 8.33 33.74 8.25
C VAL A 15 8.77 32.49 9.00
N GLY A 16 8.16 32.32 10.18
CA GLY A 16 8.27 31.12 10.97
C GLY A 16 7.91 29.94 10.08
N ILE A 17 8.89 29.07 9.89
CA ILE A 17 8.83 27.77 9.24
C ILE A 17 7.44 27.16 9.48
N MET A 18 6.57 27.23 8.47
CA MET A 18 5.41 26.34 8.40
C MET A 18 6.00 24.94 8.29
N VAL A 19 6.18 24.29 9.45
CA VAL A 19 6.33 22.85 9.53
C VAL A 19 4.99 22.30 9.09
N PHE A 20 4.82 22.14 7.76
CA PHE A 20 3.82 21.23 7.25
C PHE A 20 4.15 19.89 7.91
N PRO A 21 3.25 19.31 8.73
CA PRO A 21 3.40 17.92 9.08
C PRO A 21 3.29 17.18 7.75
N THR A 22 4.43 16.80 7.18
CA THR A 22 4.45 15.81 6.12
C THR A 22 3.89 14.57 6.79
N THR A 23 2.62 14.30 6.56
CA THR A 23 2.02 13.02 6.91
C THR A 23 2.81 11.99 6.13
N THR A 24 3.81 11.41 6.79
CA THR A 24 4.51 10.24 6.27
C THR A 24 3.46 9.15 6.26
N PHE A 25 2.82 8.96 5.11
CA PHE A 25 1.99 7.80 4.88
C PHE A 25 2.92 6.60 5.03
N ALA A 26 2.83 5.95 6.19
CA ALA A 26 3.46 4.66 6.37
C ALA A 26 2.94 3.77 5.23
N GLU A 27 3.85 3.16 4.49
CA GLU A 27 3.57 2.31 3.33
C GLU A 27 3.68 0.79 3.66
N PRO A 28 2.98 0.23 4.68
CA PRO A 28 3.13 -1.17 5.02
C PRO A 28 2.28 -2.11 4.14
N GLY A 29 1.31 -1.59 3.37
CA GLY A 29 0.30 -2.40 2.67
C GLY A 29 0.86 -3.36 1.62
N SER A 30 1.65 -2.84 0.68
CA SER A 30 2.13 -3.62 -0.49
C SER A 30 3.04 -4.78 -0.09
N LYS A 31 3.98 -4.57 0.84
CA LYS A 31 4.94 -5.61 1.28
C LYS A 31 4.24 -6.74 2.04
N ILE A 32 3.26 -6.42 2.88
CA ILE A 32 2.47 -7.41 3.63
C ILE A 32 1.63 -8.27 2.68
N ILE A 33 0.97 -7.65 1.69
CA ILE A 33 0.14 -8.37 0.71
C ILE A 33 1.00 -9.34 -0.12
N ASN A 34 2.19 -8.93 -0.56
CA ASN A 34 3.11 -9.81 -1.32
C ASN A 34 3.50 -11.05 -0.52
N LYS A 35 3.87 -10.87 0.76
CA LYS A 35 4.23 -11.99 1.65
C LYS A 35 3.05 -12.95 1.85
N ARG A 36 1.83 -12.42 1.97
CA ARG A 36 0.61 -13.23 2.11
C ARG A 36 0.30 -14.03 0.85
N LEU A 37 0.37 -13.40 -0.33
CA LEU A 37 0.16 -14.08 -1.62
C LEU A 37 1.15 -15.22 -1.84
N TYR A 38 2.43 -14.99 -1.53
CA TYR A 38 3.45 -16.05 -1.63
C TYR A 38 3.14 -17.25 -0.73
N ARG A 39 2.82 -17.00 0.54
CA ARG A 39 2.42 -18.06 1.49
C ARG A 39 1.20 -18.82 1.01
N GLN A 40 0.22 -18.12 0.44
CA GLN A 40 -1.01 -18.75 -0.01
C GLN A 40 -0.79 -19.61 -1.27
N LYS A 41 0.10 -19.22 -2.19
CA LYS A 41 0.53 -20.08 -3.29
C LYS A 41 1.19 -21.37 -2.78
N GLY A 42 2.06 -21.26 -1.77
CA GLY A 42 2.68 -22.43 -1.13
C GLY A 42 1.66 -23.38 -0.49
N ARG A 43 0.64 -22.83 0.19
CA ARG A 43 -0.45 -23.63 0.78
C ARG A 43 -1.30 -24.34 -0.27
N ILE A 44 -1.61 -23.69 -1.40
CA ILE A 44 -2.33 -24.33 -2.49
C ILE A 44 -1.52 -25.49 -3.05
N PHE A 45 -0.23 -25.28 -3.32
CA PHE A 45 0.65 -26.34 -3.84
C PHE A 45 0.75 -27.52 -2.86
N HIS A 46 0.97 -27.23 -1.58
CA HIS A 46 1.01 -28.26 -0.55
C HIS A 46 -0.32 -29.00 -0.42
N GLY A 47 -1.45 -28.28 -0.53
CA GLY A 47 -2.78 -28.87 -0.48
C GLY A 47 -3.10 -29.81 -1.64
N ILE A 48 -2.62 -29.48 -2.85
CA ILE A 48 -2.68 -30.41 -3.98
C ILE A 48 -1.83 -31.65 -3.70
N ASN A 49 -0.61 -31.45 -3.19
CA ASN A 49 0.36 -32.52 -2.99
C ASN A 49 -0.06 -33.52 -1.89
N ASN A 50 -0.68 -33.04 -0.82
CA ASN A 50 -1.16 -33.88 0.29
C ASN A 50 -2.63 -34.31 0.15
N GLY A 51 -3.29 -33.93 -0.95
CA GLY A 51 -4.68 -34.29 -1.24
C GLY A 51 -5.75 -33.51 -0.46
N SER A 52 -5.37 -32.57 0.41
CA SER A 52 -6.33 -31.69 1.13
C SER A 52 -7.02 -30.65 0.23
N LEU A 53 -6.53 -30.45 -0.99
CA LEU A 53 -7.20 -29.68 -2.04
C LEU A 53 -7.32 -30.51 -3.30
N THR A 54 -8.54 -30.54 -3.87
CA THR A 54 -8.73 -31.07 -5.22
C THR A 54 -8.13 -30.13 -6.27
N ARG A 55 -7.81 -30.66 -7.45
CA ARG A 55 -7.32 -29.84 -8.58
C ARG A 55 -8.29 -28.72 -8.96
N ARG A 56 -9.61 -28.97 -8.82
CA ARG A 56 -10.66 -27.98 -9.11
C ARG A 56 -10.65 -26.83 -8.11
N GLU A 57 -10.54 -27.13 -6.81
CA GLU A 57 -10.44 -26.12 -5.75
C GLU A 57 -9.14 -25.33 -5.88
N ALA A 58 -8.01 -25.99 -6.11
CA ALA A 58 -6.74 -25.33 -6.33
C ALA A 58 -6.78 -24.37 -7.53
N ARG A 59 -7.47 -24.75 -8.62
CA ARG A 59 -7.67 -23.89 -9.79
C ARG A 59 -8.52 -22.67 -9.46
N ARG A 60 -9.61 -22.85 -8.70
CA ARG A 60 -10.45 -21.74 -8.23
C ARG A 60 -9.66 -20.76 -7.35
N LEU A 61 -8.94 -21.29 -6.35
CA LEU A 61 -8.10 -20.49 -5.46
C LEU A 61 -6.97 -19.76 -6.21
N GLY A 62 -6.40 -20.41 -7.23
CA GLY A 62 -5.40 -19.79 -8.12
C GLY A 62 -5.98 -18.62 -8.93
N ALA A 63 -7.21 -18.76 -9.44
CA ALA A 63 -7.89 -17.69 -10.15
C ALA A 63 -8.21 -16.49 -9.23
N GLU A 64 -8.66 -16.76 -8.00
CA GLU A 64 -8.89 -15.72 -6.99
C GLU A 64 -7.58 -14.96 -6.65
N GLN A 65 -6.45 -15.67 -6.50
CA GLN A 65 -5.16 -15.02 -6.31
C GLN A 65 -4.69 -14.19 -7.52
N ALA A 66 -5.00 -14.64 -8.74
CA ALA A 66 -4.69 -13.89 -9.95
C ALA A 66 -5.46 -12.57 -9.98
N LYS A 67 -6.75 -12.59 -9.61
CA LYS A 67 -7.57 -11.37 -9.49
C LYS A 67 -6.99 -10.39 -8.47
N ILE A 68 -6.65 -10.85 -7.26
CA ILE A 68 -6.02 -10.01 -6.23
C ILE A 68 -4.71 -9.38 -6.74
N ARG A 69 -3.91 -10.10 -7.55
CA ARG A 69 -2.68 -9.56 -8.12
C ARG A 69 -2.94 -8.44 -9.13
N VAL A 70 -4.00 -8.59 -9.93
CA VAL A 70 -4.45 -7.57 -10.90
C VAL A 70 -4.97 -6.34 -10.16
N ASP A 71 -5.83 -6.53 -9.16
CA ASP A 71 -6.35 -5.42 -8.32
C ASP A 71 -5.20 -4.68 -7.63
N LYS A 72 -4.19 -5.41 -7.12
CA LYS A 72 -2.96 -4.84 -6.55
C LYS A 72 -2.16 -4.04 -7.60
N PHE A 73 -2.11 -4.51 -8.84
CA PHE A 73 -1.39 -3.84 -9.91
C PHE A 73 -2.06 -2.51 -10.27
N TYR A 74 -3.39 -2.50 -10.42
CA TYR A 74 -4.16 -1.28 -10.68
C TYR A 74 -4.10 -0.28 -9.52
N ALA A 75 -4.24 -0.73 -8.27
CA ALA A 75 -4.10 0.15 -7.10
C ALA A 75 -2.69 0.78 -7.04
N LYS A 76 -1.64 0.03 -7.38
CA LYS A 76 -0.29 0.59 -7.48
C LYS A 76 -0.13 1.63 -8.60
N HIS A 77 -0.88 1.53 -9.69
CA HIS A 77 -0.74 2.42 -10.86
C HIS A 77 -1.45 3.77 -10.68
N ASN A 78 -2.57 3.82 -9.97
CA ASN A 78 -3.31 5.06 -9.79
C ASN A 78 -2.64 5.99 -8.76
N ASP A 79 -2.12 5.43 -7.65
CA ASP A 79 -1.74 6.24 -6.48
C ASP A 79 -0.34 5.86 -5.93
N GLY A 80 0.31 4.83 -6.49
CA GLY A 80 1.56 4.26 -5.97
C GLY A 80 1.40 3.43 -4.68
N HIS A 81 0.29 3.59 -3.97
CA HIS A 81 0.04 3.07 -2.63
C HIS A 81 -1.30 2.34 -2.58
N ILE A 82 -1.38 1.25 -1.81
CA ILE A 82 -2.66 0.60 -1.51
C ILE A 82 -3.18 1.19 -0.21
N GLY A 83 -4.21 2.04 -0.31
CA GLY A 83 -4.82 2.71 0.82
C GLY A 83 -5.63 1.76 1.72
N PRO A 84 -5.94 2.14 2.97
CA PRO A 84 -6.77 1.34 3.88
C PRO A 84 -8.15 0.98 3.33
N ARG A 85 -8.75 1.88 2.53
CA ARG A 85 -10.05 1.65 1.85
C ARG A 85 -9.94 0.59 0.76
N GLU A 86 -8.83 0.58 0.03
CA GLU A 86 -8.57 -0.39 -1.04
C GLU A 86 -8.24 -1.77 -0.48
N PHE A 87 -7.61 -1.82 0.70
CA PHE A 87 -7.35 -3.06 1.42
C PHE A 87 -8.62 -3.85 1.74
N ILE A 88 -9.77 -3.18 1.89
CA ILE A 88 -11.07 -3.83 2.12
C ILE A 88 -11.50 -4.63 0.88
N TYR A 89 -11.23 -4.13 -0.32
CA TYR A 89 -11.56 -4.83 -1.58
C TYR A 89 -10.59 -5.97 -1.89
N LEU A 90 -9.38 -5.95 -1.34
CA LEU A 90 -8.37 -7.01 -1.50
C LEU A 90 -8.52 -8.15 -0.48
N LYS A 91 -9.40 -8.01 0.53
CA LYS A 91 -9.73 -9.13 1.41
C LYS A 91 -10.63 -10.11 0.64
N PRO A 92 -10.34 -11.43 0.71
CA PRO A 92 -11.29 -12.42 0.23
C PRO A 92 -12.59 -12.22 1.01
N ARG A 93 -13.72 -12.05 0.31
CA ARG A 93 -15.04 -12.15 0.95
C ARG A 93 -15.15 -13.59 1.46
N ALA A 94 -15.17 -13.73 2.78
CA ALA A 94 -15.37 -15.00 3.46
C ALA A 94 -16.77 -15.53 3.15
#